data_AF-A0A7S0NHK4-F1
#
_entry.id   AF-A0A7S0NHK4-F1
#
_cell.length_a   1.000
_cell.length_b   1.000
_cell.length_c   1.000
_cell.angle_alpha   90.00
_cell.angle_beta   90.00
_cell.angle_gamma   90.00
#
_symmetry.space_group_name_H-M   'P 1'
#
loop_
_entity.id
_entity.type
_entity.pdbx_description
1 polymer ?
#
loop_
_entity_poly.entity_id
_entity_poly.type
_entity_poly.pdbx_seq_one_letter_code
_entity_poly.pdbx_strand_id
1 'polypeptide(L)'
;GVTGVTGVAPARSPEHVRAEEATRALQAAHARIVELESELASAAAARAGERDDAAAAARAAHELRVEVEELSRANEGAAREIAALEARVGRGEYDATEDWRNLKILHFKENPAAIANEAKAEKDLAVVRAECEALRETVARMVAEHEQQQQMHMAMVGASLTPGSENLMPPPLTPGMPPPLVPPPTHIMATPAPTTYNRALGTMQTPGPSVAEAEITVLKRRVAELEKREQRYMTVFKQKISTFREACYLIFGFKVDMGEDRGTGHATFTLRSMFASRDDEAMVFRVNPPKVGATGNETGGAVELLPAPYTSTDEMRRMIDMYVGRWSSVPGFVANLTMELFNKQTAA
;
A
#
# COMPACT_ATOMS: atom_id res chain seq x y z
N GLY A 1 116.38 37.86 -32.68
CA GLY A 1 117.52 37.65 -31.78
C GLY A 1 117.21 36.45 -30.91
N VAL A 2 118.15 35.53 -30.85
CA VAL A 2 118.13 34.21 -30.20
C VAL A 2 117.97 34.31 -28.67
N THR A 3 117.57 33.16 -28.07
CA THR A 3 117.79 32.62 -26.70
C THR A 3 116.47 32.37 -25.96
N GLY A 4 116.06 31.18 -25.54
CA GLY A 4 116.80 29.96 -25.22
C GLY A 4 116.65 29.67 -23.73
N VAL A 5 115.63 28.90 -23.33
CA VAL A 5 115.63 28.10 -22.09
C VAL A 5 114.75 26.86 -22.32
N THR A 6 115.32 25.80 -22.90
CA THR A 6 114.74 24.46 -22.81
C THR A 6 115.12 23.89 -21.46
N GLY A 7 114.27 24.13 -20.46
CA GLY A 7 114.33 23.43 -19.19
C GLY A 7 113.94 21.97 -19.40
N VAL A 8 114.90 21.07 -19.30
CA VAL A 8 114.67 19.63 -19.22
C VAL A 8 113.83 19.37 -17.97
N ALA A 9 112.59 18.94 -18.15
CA ALA A 9 111.75 18.48 -17.04
C ALA A 9 112.42 17.26 -16.37
N PRO A 10 112.58 17.24 -15.04
CA PRO A 10 113.19 16.11 -14.37
C PRO A 10 112.33 14.85 -14.60
N ALA A 11 112.98 13.74 -14.95
CA ALA A 11 112.33 12.44 -15.08
C ALA A 11 111.61 12.10 -13.77
N ARG A 12 110.28 11.94 -13.82
CA ARG A 12 109.46 11.60 -12.64
C ARG A 12 109.91 10.23 -12.12
N SER A 13 110.18 10.13 -10.83
CA SER A 13 110.51 8.84 -10.22
C SER A 13 109.29 7.90 -10.28
N PRO A 14 109.49 6.58 -10.42
CA PRO A 14 108.39 5.59 -10.49
C PRO A 14 107.55 5.54 -9.20
N GLU A 15 108.03 6.11 -8.10
CA GLU A 15 107.27 6.30 -6.86
C GLU A 15 106.27 7.47 -6.97
N HIS A 16 106.66 8.57 -7.64
CA HIS A 16 105.78 9.72 -7.85
C HIS A 16 104.59 9.37 -8.76
N VAL A 17 104.81 8.56 -9.79
CA VAL A 17 103.74 8.10 -10.69
C VAL A 17 102.74 7.22 -9.95
N ARG A 18 103.22 6.26 -9.14
CA ARG A 18 102.36 5.39 -8.30
C ARG A 18 101.58 6.20 -7.25
N ALA A 19 102.18 7.24 -6.68
CA ALA A 19 101.51 8.13 -5.73
C ALA A 19 100.41 8.97 -6.41
N GLU A 20 100.63 9.47 -7.62
CA GLU A 20 99.62 10.19 -8.40
C GLU A 20 98.46 9.27 -8.80
N GLU A 21 98.76 8.04 -9.24
CA GLU A 21 97.75 7.02 -9.56
C GLU A 21 96.90 6.63 -8.33
N ALA A 22 97.54 6.40 -7.18
CA ALA A 22 96.84 6.12 -5.93
C ALA A 22 95.95 7.30 -5.49
N THR A 23 96.44 8.54 -5.66
CA THR A 23 95.66 9.74 -5.35
C THR A 23 94.45 9.89 -6.27
N ARG A 24 94.62 9.62 -7.57
CA ARG A 24 93.51 9.62 -8.54
C ARG A 24 92.48 8.52 -8.24
N ALA A 25 92.94 7.32 -7.88
CA ALA A 25 92.06 6.22 -7.48
C ALA A 25 91.28 6.55 -6.19
N LEU A 26 91.95 7.16 -5.21
CA LEU A 26 91.31 7.63 -3.98
C LEU A 26 90.27 8.74 -4.24
N GLN A 27 90.58 9.70 -5.11
CA GLN A 27 89.63 10.73 -5.54
C GLN A 27 88.43 10.13 -6.26
N ALA A 28 88.64 9.15 -7.15
CA ALA A 28 87.56 8.43 -7.83
C ALA A 28 86.69 7.63 -6.84
N ALA A 29 87.31 6.99 -5.84
CA ALA A 29 86.59 6.28 -4.79
C ALA A 29 85.75 7.24 -3.93
N HIS A 30 86.30 8.38 -3.51
CA HIS A 30 85.54 9.41 -2.78
C HIS A 30 84.38 9.95 -3.61
N ALA A 31 84.58 10.23 -4.90
CA ALA A 31 83.50 10.66 -5.78
C ALA A 31 82.37 9.63 -5.86
N ARG A 32 82.71 8.33 -5.96
CA ARG A 32 81.71 7.25 -5.96
C ARG A 32 81.00 7.08 -4.63
N ILE A 33 81.70 7.28 -3.50
CA ILE A 33 81.09 7.26 -2.17
C ILE A 33 80.05 8.38 -2.05
N VAL A 34 80.39 9.60 -2.45
CA VAL A 34 79.46 10.75 -2.41
C VAL A 34 78.23 10.51 -3.30
N GLU A 35 78.43 9.95 -4.49
CA GLU A 35 77.32 9.57 -5.38
C GLU A 35 76.40 8.54 -4.72
N LEU A 36 76.96 7.45 -4.16
CA LEU A 36 76.20 6.42 -3.45
C LEU A 36 75.50 6.95 -2.20
N GLU A 37 76.10 7.88 -1.46
CA GLU A 37 75.47 8.55 -0.32
C GLU A 37 74.28 9.39 -0.77
N SER A 38 74.39 10.09 -1.90
CA SER A 38 73.28 10.87 -2.48
C SER A 38 72.14 9.98 -2.98
N GLU A 39 72.47 8.85 -3.63
CA GLU A 39 71.50 7.84 -4.07
C GLU A 39 70.80 7.21 -2.86
N LEU A 40 71.54 6.86 -1.81
CA LEU A 40 70.99 6.31 -0.58
C LEU A 40 70.08 7.32 0.13
N ALA A 41 70.46 8.59 0.18
CA ALA A 41 69.65 9.67 0.75
C ALA A 41 68.34 9.86 -0.02
N SER A 42 68.39 9.87 -1.37
CA SER A 42 67.19 9.98 -2.21
C SER A 42 66.28 8.75 -2.09
N ALA A 43 66.84 7.55 -2.05
CA ALA A 43 66.09 6.32 -1.83
C ALA A 43 65.47 6.25 -0.43
N ALA A 44 66.16 6.75 0.59
CA ALA A 44 65.63 6.87 1.95
C ALA A 44 64.47 7.87 2.02
N ALA A 45 64.58 9.01 1.33
CA ALA A 45 63.52 10.01 1.24
C ALA A 45 62.28 9.46 0.50
N ALA A 46 62.48 8.77 -0.63
CA ALA A 46 61.38 8.11 -1.36
C ALA A 46 60.66 7.07 -0.49
N ARG A 47 61.42 6.21 0.22
CA ARG A 47 60.86 5.23 1.15
C ARG A 47 60.16 5.86 2.36
N ALA A 48 60.60 7.03 2.81
CA ALA A 48 59.90 7.77 3.86
C ALA A 48 58.54 8.28 3.35
N GLY A 49 58.50 8.87 2.15
CA GLY A 49 57.25 9.28 1.49
C GLY A 49 56.27 8.12 1.31
N GLU A 50 56.72 6.98 0.79
CA GLU A 50 55.89 5.77 0.65
C GLU A 50 55.32 5.27 1.99
N ARG A 51 56.08 5.39 3.09
CA ARG A 51 55.62 5.02 4.43
C ARG A 51 54.56 5.98 4.95
N ASP A 52 54.73 7.28 4.71
CA ASP A 52 53.77 8.31 5.13
C ASP A 52 52.46 8.17 4.35
N ASP A 53 52.53 7.90 3.04
CA ASP A 53 51.37 7.62 2.19
C ASP A 53 50.66 6.33 2.62
N ALA A 54 51.41 5.26 2.90
CA ALA A 54 50.84 4.02 3.42
C ALA A 54 50.17 4.22 4.79
N ALA A 55 50.74 5.05 5.66
CA ALA A 55 50.14 5.39 6.94
C ALA A 55 48.86 6.23 6.78
N ALA A 56 48.83 7.16 5.81
CA ALA A 56 47.63 7.93 5.48
C ALA A 56 46.51 7.03 4.93
N ALA A 57 46.84 6.12 4.01
CA ALA A 57 45.90 5.14 3.47
C ALA A 57 45.36 4.19 4.57
N ALA A 58 46.21 3.76 5.50
CA ALA A 58 45.80 2.93 6.63
C ALA A 58 44.81 3.64 7.58
N ARG A 59 45.02 4.94 7.84
CA ARG A 59 44.08 5.75 8.65
C ARG A 59 42.72 5.89 7.95
N ALA A 60 42.71 6.25 6.67
CA ALA A 60 41.48 6.36 5.89
C ALA A 60 40.72 5.02 5.80
N ALA A 61 41.45 3.91 5.62
CA ALA A 61 40.85 2.58 5.63
C ALA A 61 40.26 2.20 7.00
N HIS A 62 40.88 2.63 8.09
CA HIS A 62 40.34 2.41 9.44
C HIS A 62 39.06 3.22 9.67
N GLU A 63 39.06 4.50 9.29
CA GLU A 63 37.88 5.38 9.39
C GLU A 63 36.69 4.84 8.59
N LEU A 64 36.90 4.46 7.32
CA LEU A 64 35.86 3.85 6.50
C LEU A 64 35.34 2.52 7.08
N ARG A 65 36.19 1.72 7.73
CA ARG A 65 35.74 0.49 8.40
C ARG A 65 34.85 0.78 9.59
N VAL A 66 35.16 1.81 10.37
CA VAL A 66 34.33 2.24 11.50
C VAL A 66 32.96 2.71 10.98
N GLU A 67 32.94 3.53 9.93
CA GLU A 67 31.69 4.01 9.33
C GLU A 67 30.83 2.87 8.78
N VAL A 68 31.45 1.88 8.12
CA VAL A 68 30.73 0.68 7.64
C VAL A 68 30.15 -0.12 8.81
N GLU A 69 30.85 -0.23 9.93
CA GLU A 69 30.36 -0.92 11.13
C GLU A 69 29.18 -0.16 11.76
N GLU A 70 29.24 1.17 11.82
CA GLU A 70 28.15 2.03 12.32
C GLU A 70 26.90 1.93 11.44
N LEU A 71 27.07 2.04 10.12
CA LEU A 71 25.97 1.90 9.16
C LEU A 71 25.37 0.49 9.21
N SER A 72 26.19 -0.54 9.38
CA SER A 72 25.70 -1.93 9.53
C SER A 72 24.86 -2.08 10.79
N ARG A 73 25.29 -1.51 11.93
CA ARG A 73 24.50 -1.50 13.17
C ARG A 73 23.19 -0.74 13.03
N ALA A 74 23.20 0.42 12.35
CA ALA A 74 21.99 1.19 12.09
C ALA A 74 21.00 0.40 11.22
N ASN A 75 21.51 -0.28 10.18
CA ASN A 75 20.70 -1.09 9.29
C ASN A 75 20.10 -2.31 10.02
N GLU A 76 20.86 -2.96 10.89
CA GLU A 76 20.32 -4.01 11.78
C GLU A 76 19.25 -3.47 12.73
N GLY A 77 19.42 -2.25 13.25
CA GLY A 77 18.42 -1.57 14.09
C GLY A 77 17.12 -1.32 13.33
N ALA A 78 17.21 -0.74 12.12
CA ALA A 78 16.07 -0.52 11.25
C ALA A 78 15.38 -1.83 10.85
N ALA A 79 16.14 -2.88 10.54
CA ALA A 79 15.59 -4.20 10.22
C ALA A 79 14.81 -4.82 11.40
N ARG A 80 15.29 -4.63 12.65
CA ARG A 80 14.54 -5.05 13.85
C ARG A 80 13.25 -4.25 14.03
N GLU A 81 13.27 -2.95 13.77
CA GLU A 81 12.07 -2.11 13.83
C GLU A 81 11.04 -2.53 12.78
N ILE A 82 11.47 -2.76 11.53
CA ILE A 82 10.61 -3.28 10.46
C ILE A 82 9.99 -4.61 10.88
N ALA A 83 10.78 -5.57 11.36
CA ALA A 83 10.25 -6.86 11.82
C ALA A 83 9.24 -6.71 12.98
N ALA A 84 9.46 -5.76 13.89
CA ALA A 84 8.52 -5.47 14.96
C ALA A 84 7.21 -4.85 14.43
N LEU A 85 7.30 -3.91 13.48
CA LEU A 85 6.13 -3.31 12.83
C LEU A 85 5.35 -4.33 11.99
N GLU A 86 6.03 -5.19 11.23
CA GLU A 86 5.42 -6.28 10.48
C GLU A 86 4.70 -7.27 11.40
N ALA A 87 5.31 -7.61 12.55
CA ALA A 87 4.66 -8.46 13.55
C ALA A 87 3.42 -7.79 14.17
N ARG A 88 3.44 -6.47 14.39
CA ARG A 88 2.27 -5.70 14.86
C ARG A 88 1.15 -5.70 13.82
N VAL A 89 1.48 -5.44 12.55
CA VAL A 89 0.55 -5.51 11.42
C VAL A 89 -0.05 -6.92 11.28
N GLY A 90 0.76 -7.97 11.44
CA GLY A 90 0.30 -9.37 11.39
C GLY A 90 -0.66 -9.74 12.53
N ARG A 91 -0.58 -9.07 13.68
CA ARG A 91 -1.55 -9.21 14.79
C ARG A 91 -2.80 -8.36 14.63
N GLY A 92 -2.86 -7.52 13.59
CA GLY A 92 -3.96 -6.59 13.36
C GLY A 92 -3.94 -5.36 14.26
N GLU A 93 -2.81 -5.07 14.90
CA GLU A 93 -2.58 -3.84 15.66
C GLU A 93 -2.27 -2.71 14.67
N TYR A 94 -3.30 -2.17 14.04
CA TYR A 94 -3.20 -1.02 13.16
C TYR A 94 -3.30 0.27 13.97
N ASP A 95 -2.27 1.12 13.91
CA ASP A 95 -2.37 2.47 14.45
C ASP A 95 -3.39 3.24 13.61
N ALA A 96 -4.61 3.40 14.13
CA ALA A 96 -5.71 4.10 13.50
C ALA A 96 -5.52 5.64 13.47
N THR A 97 -4.29 6.11 13.64
CA THR A 97 -3.96 7.53 13.75
C THR A 97 -3.55 8.10 12.41
N GLU A 98 -4.20 9.20 12.06
CA GLU A 98 -4.01 10.10 10.91
C GLU A 98 -4.28 9.51 9.51
N ASP A 99 -3.69 8.36 9.12
CA ASP A 99 -3.77 7.90 7.72
C ASP A 99 -5.14 7.29 7.34
N TRP A 100 -5.83 6.64 8.27
CA TRP A 100 -7.15 6.04 8.00
C TRP A 100 -8.32 7.01 8.17
N ARG A 101 -8.15 8.14 8.85
CA ARG A 101 -9.22 9.14 9.05
C ARG A 101 -9.64 9.79 7.73
N ASN A 102 -8.72 9.89 6.78
CA ASN A 102 -8.96 10.47 5.47
C ASN A 102 -9.15 9.43 4.35
N LEU A 103 -8.98 8.14 4.64
CA LEU A 103 -9.21 7.08 3.67
C LEU A 103 -10.72 6.81 3.50
N LYS A 104 -11.32 7.47 2.51
CA LYS A 104 -12.72 7.21 2.12
C LYS A 104 -12.80 5.93 1.30
N ILE A 105 -13.14 4.83 1.95
CA ILE A 105 -13.43 3.56 1.27
C ILE A 105 -14.83 3.62 0.66
N LEU A 106 -14.89 3.82 -0.66
CA LEU A 106 -16.13 3.79 -1.42
C LEU A 106 -16.42 2.35 -1.85
N HIS A 107 -17.60 1.85 -1.50
CA HIS A 107 -18.16 0.63 -2.06
C HIS A 107 -19.56 0.92 -2.61
N PHE A 108 -19.97 0.16 -3.62
CA PHE A 108 -21.36 0.23 -4.08
C PHE A 108 -22.29 -0.27 -2.97
N LYS A 109 -23.34 0.51 -2.68
CA LYS A 109 -24.40 0.12 -1.75
C LYS A 109 -24.98 -1.25 -2.12
N GLU A 110 -25.15 -1.49 -3.43
CA GLU A 110 -25.54 -2.78 -3.99
C GLU A 110 -24.32 -3.53 -4.55
N ASN A 111 -23.48 -4.04 -3.66
CA ASN A 111 -22.43 -4.99 -4.01
C ASN A 111 -22.99 -6.43 -3.89
N PRO A 112 -22.63 -7.39 -4.76
CA PRO A 112 -22.93 -8.81 -4.58
C PRO A 112 -22.80 -9.34 -3.13
N ALA A 113 -21.79 -8.87 -2.37
CA ALA A 113 -21.64 -9.22 -0.96
C ALA A 113 -22.71 -8.60 -0.06
N ALA A 114 -23.10 -7.34 -0.30
CA ALA A 114 -24.17 -6.66 0.43
C ALA A 114 -25.53 -7.31 0.13
N ILE A 115 -25.82 -7.60 -1.14
CA ILE A 115 -27.04 -8.30 -1.56
C ILE A 115 -27.11 -9.70 -0.93
N ALA A 116 -26.00 -10.44 -0.90
CA ALA A 116 -25.96 -11.76 -0.27
C ALA A 116 -26.20 -11.68 1.26
N ASN A 117 -25.64 -10.67 1.93
CA ASN A 117 -25.84 -10.44 3.36
C ASN A 117 -27.26 -10.01 3.69
N GLU A 118 -27.85 -9.09 2.90
CA GLU A 118 -29.24 -8.65 3.06
C GLU A 118 -30.21 -9.82 2.82
N ALA A 119 -30.03 -10.59 1.75
CA ALA A 119 -30.85 -11.76 1.47
C ALA A 119 -30.72 -12.85 2.56
N LYS A 120 -29.53 -12.98 3.17
CA LYS A 120 -29.34 -13.87 4.32
C LYS A 120 -30.07 -13.35 5.55
N ALA A 121 -29.90 -12.06 5.87
CA ALA A 121 -30.56 -11.42 7.01
C ALA A 121 -32.09 -11.46 6.89
N GLU A 122 -32.63 -11.31 5.68
CA GLU A 122 -34.07 -11.40 5.42
C GLU A 122 -34.61 -12.82 5.66
N LYS A 123 -33.87 -13.85 5.22
CA LYS A 123 -34.20 -15.25 5.52
C LYS A 123 -34.16 -15.53 7.01
N ASP A 124 -33.12 -15.08 7.70
CA ASP A 124 -32.98 -15.27 9.15
C ASP A 124 -34.12 -14.55 9.91
N LEU A 125 -34.50 -13.34 9.49
CA LEU A 125 -35.65 -12.61 10.04
C LEU A 125 -36.98 -13.34 9.79
N ALA A 126 -37.16 -13.94 8.61
CA ALA A 126 -38.36 -14.72 8.31
C ALA A 126 -38.48 -15.95 9.23
N VAL A 127 -37.37 -16.64 9.49
CA VAL A 127 -37.32 -17.77 10.44
C VAL A 127 -37.69 -17.30 11.84
N VAL A 128 -37.06 -16.24 12.35
CA VAL A 128 -37.34 -15.72 13.71
C VAL A 128 -38.80 -15.26 13.84
N ARG A 129 -39.37 -14.65 12.81
CA ARG A 129 -40.80 -14.25 12.81
C ARG A 129 -41.72 -15.45 12.88
N ALA A 130 -41.45 -16.49 12.10
CA ALA A 130 -42.24 -17.73 12.14
C ALA A 130 -42.15 -18.42 13.51
N GLU A 131 -40.96 -18.47 14.11
CA GLU A 131 -40.78 -19.02 15.46
C GLU A 131 -41.54 -18.20 16.51
N CYS A 132 -41.51 -16.87 16.41
CA CYS A 132 -42.26 -15.98 17.30
C CYS A 132 -43.78 -16.15 17.17
N GLU A 133 -44.28 -16.35 15.95
CA GLU A 133 -45.70 -16.62 15.70
C GLU A 133 -46.13 -17.97 16.27
N ALA A 134 -45.36 -19.03 16.00
CA ALA A 134 -45.60 -20.35 16.59
C ALA A 134 -45.58 -20.30 18.12
N LEU A 135 -44.61 -19.60 18.72
CA LEU A 135 -44.54 -19.42 20.17
C LEU A 135 -45.77 -18.65 20.69
N ARG A 136 -46.21 -17.58 20.02
CA ARG A 136 -47.43 -16.85 20.41
C ARG A 136 -48.67 -17.73 20.35
N GLU A 137 -48.81 -18.59 19.34
CA GLU A 137 -49.91 -19.55 19.26
C GLU A 137 -49.85 -20.58 20.40
N THR A 138 -48.66 -21.10 20.72
CA THR A 138 -48.53 -22.04 21.86
C THR A 138 -48.87 -21.37 23.19
N VAL A 139 -48.45 -20.13 23.41
CA VAL A 139 -48.78 -19.35 24.61
C VAL A 139 -50.28 -19.09 24.67
N ALA A 140 -50.91 -18.67 23.57
CA ALA A 140 -52.35 -18.43 23.52
C ALA A 140 -53.15 -19.70 23.87
N ARG A 141 -52.70 -20.87 23.38
CA ARG A 141 -53.31 -22.16 23.72
C ARG A 141 -53.17 -22.50 25.20
N MET A 142 -51.97 -22.36 25.78
CA MET A 142 -51.73 -22.61 27.20
C MET A 142 -52.54 -21.66 28.09
N VAL A 143 -52.68 -20.39 27.69
CA VAL A 143 -53.52 -19.41 28.41
C VAL A 143 -54.99 -19.80 28.34
N ALA A 144 -55.50 -20.20 27.17
CA ALA A 144 -56.88 -20.66 27.03
C ALA A 144 -57.16 -21.94 27.84
N GLU A 145 -56.22 -22.90 27.83
CA GLU A 145 -56.30 -24.09 28.68
C GLU A 145 -56.29 -23.74 30.17
N HIS A 146 -55.47 -22.76 30.59
CA HIS A 146 -55.42 -22.31 31.96
C HIS A 146 -56.71 -21.58 32.39
N GLU A 147 -57.28 -20.73 31.53
CA GLU A 147 -58.57 -20.07 31.76
C GLU A 147 -59.71 -21.09 31.89
N GLN A 148 -59.73 -22.13 31.04
CA GLN A 148 -60.69 -23.23 31.15
C GLN A 148 -60.52 -23.99 32.47
N GLN A 149 -59.29 -24.31 32.89
CA GLN A 149 -59.02 -24.93 34.18
C GLN A 149 -59.46 -24.04 35.35
N GLN A 150 -59.22 -22.73 35.28
CA GLN A 150 -59.68 -21.77 36.29
C GLN A 150 -61.21 -21.67 36.34
N GLN A 151 -61.89 -21.66 35.19
CA GLN A 151 -63.35 -21.67 35.13
C GLN A 151 -63.94 -22.96 35.70
N MET A 152 -63.34 -24.12 35.40
CA MET A 152 -63.71 -25.40 36.02
C MET A 152 -63.49 -25.38 37.54
N HIS A 153 -62.36 -24.84 38.00
CA HIS A 153 -62.08 -24.71 39.44
C HIS A 153 -63.05 -23.72 40.13
N MET A 154 -63.36 -22.57 39.52
CA MET A 154 -64.35 -21.60 40.02
C MET A 154 -65.78 -22.17 40.04
N ALA A 155 -66.16 -22.98 39.05
CA ALA A 155 -67.44 -23.68 39.05
C ALA A 155 -67.51 -24.76 40.15
N MET A 156 -66.39 -25.45 40.40
CA MET A 156 -66.28 -26.45 41.47
C MET A 156 -66.30 -25.82 42.88
N VAL A 157 -65.69 -24.64 43.04
CA VAL A 157 -65.70 -23.87 44.30
C VAL A 157 -67.02 -23.10 44.49
N GLY A 158 -67.62 -22.57 43.41
CA GLY A 158 -68.89 -21.82 43.43
C GLY A 158 -70.14 -22.68 43.64
N ALA A 159 -70.07 -23.98 43.35
CA ALA A 159 -71.11 -24.95 43.70
C ALA A 159 -71.08 -25.37 45.19
N SER A 160 -70.09 -24.89 45.96
CA SER A 160 -69.91 -25.23 47.38
C SER A 160 -69.87 -23.97 48.27
N LEU A 161 -70.97 -23.21 48.29
CA LEU A 161 -71.24 -22.26 49.38
C LEU A 161 -72.72 -22.35 49.81
N THR A 162 -73.04 -23.38 50.60
CA THR A 162 -74.01 -23.29 51.70
C THR A 162 -73.25 -23.47 53.03
N PRO A 163 -73.63 -22.77 54.11
CA PRO A 163 -72.85 -22.72 55.35
C PRO A 163 -73.26 -23.87 56.29
N GLY A 164 -72.29 -24.58 56.88
CA GLY A 164 -72.57 -25.44 58.03
C GLY A 164 -71.62 -26.61 58.28
N SER A 165 -70.78 -26.43 59.31
CA SER A 165 -70.27 -27.42 60.27
C SER A 165 -69.34 -28.59 59.86
N GLU A 166 -68.20 -28.57 60.56
CA GLU A 166 -67.51 -29.70 61.21
C GLU A 166 -66.55 -30.60 60.40
N ASN A 167 -65.26 -30.31 60.61
CA ASN A 167 -64.26 -31.18 61.25
C ASN A 167 -64.20 -32.67 60.82
N LEU A 168 -63.09 -33.07 60.15
CA LEU A 168 -62.10 -34.07 60.59
C LEU A 168 -61.23 -34.60 59.41
N MET A 169 -59.93 -34.77 59.70
CA MET A 169 -58.80 -35.40 58.96
C MET A 169 -59.10 -36.72 58.21
N PRO A 170 -58.09 -37.39 57.57
CA PRO A 170 -57.02 -37.06 56.60
C PRO A 170 -57.15 -38.05 55.38
N PRO A 171 -56.16 -38.47 54.53
CA PRO A 171 -54.75 -38.10 54.26
C PRO A 171 -54.45 -37.82 52.75
N PRO A 172 -53.25 -37.34 52.35
CA PRO A 172 -52.81 -37.47 50.96
C PRO A 172 -51.91 -38.69 50.78
N LEU A 173 -52.37 -39.62 49.95
CA LEU A 173 -51.53 -40.62 49.31
C LEU A 173 -50.82 -39.99 48.10
N THR A 174 -49.59 -40.45 47.92
CA THR A 174 -48.75 -40.40 46.71
C THR A 174 -48.02 -39.09 46.37
N PRO A 175 -46.68 -39.09 46.52
CA PRO A 175 -45.80 -38.05 46.01
C PRO A 175 -45.54 -38.19 44.50
N GLY A 176 -45.44 -37.04 43.83
CA GLY A 176 -44.22 -36.71 43.09
C GLY A 176 -44.18 -37.08 41.61
N MET A 177 -44.52 -36.11 40.76
CA MET A 177 -43.69 -35.80 39.60
C MET A 177 -43.67 -34.28 39.40
N PRO A 178 -42.50 -33.65 39.51
CA PRO A 178 -42.19 -32.50 38.69
C PRO A 178 -40.98 -32.79 37.77
N PRO A 179 -40.92 -32.14 36.59
CA PRO A 179 -39.67 -31.94 35.82
C PRO A 179 -38.77 -30.94 36.59
N PRO A 180 -37.49 -30.64 36.25
CA PRO A 180 -36.92 -30.48 34.90
C PRO A 180 -35.42 -30.87 34.77
N LEU A 181 -34.84 -30.59 33.59
CA LEU A 181 -33.46 -30.09 33.32
C LEU A 181 -32.77 -30.78 32.14
N VAL A 182 -32.78 -30.06 31.02
CA VAL A 182 -31.73 -30.01 29.98
C VAL A 182 -30.54 -29.22 30.62
N PRO A 183 -29.22 -29.38 30.29
CA PRO A 183 -28.68 -29.47 28.93
C PRO A 183 -27.36 -30.33 28.81
N PRO A 184 -26.44 -30.13 27.82
CA PRO A 184 -25.90 -31.15 26.90
C PRO A 184 -24.38 -31.38 27.17
N PRO A 185 -23.49 -31.75 26.21
CA PRO A 185 -23.53 -32.70 25.10
C PRO A 185 -22.58 -33.90 25.34
N THR A 186 -22.89 -35.08 24.80
CA THR A 186 -21.94 -36.22 24.83
C THR A 186 -20.83 -36.03 23.80
N HIS A 187 -19.61 -35.92 24.33
CA HIS A 187 -18.35 -35.92 23.63
C HIS A 187 -17.85 -37.37 23.41
N ILE A 188 -17.14 -37.55 22.28
CA ILE A 188 -16.07 -38.54 22.05
C ILE A 188 -16.53 -39.93 21.58
N MET A 189 -16.62 -40.09 20.25
CA MET A 189 -16.35 -41.37 19.60
C MET A 189 -14.83 -41.61 19.58
N ALA A 190 -14.46 -42.82 19.98
CA ALA A 190 -13.11 -43.34 19.99
C ALA A 190 -12.57 -43.54 18.56
N THR A 191 -11.28 -43.23 18.44
CA THR A 191 -10.39 -43.44 17.30
C THR A 191 -10.10 -44.92 17.05
N PRO A 192 -9.64 -45.27 15.84
CA PRO A 192 -8.50 -46.17 15.75
C PRO A 192 -7.27 -45.46 15.17
N ALA A 193 -6.11 -45.94 15.64
CA ALA A 193 -4.79 -45.35 15.55
C ALA A 193 -4.23 -45.17 14.12
N PRO A 194 -3.34 -44.18 13.92
CA PRO A 194 -2.52 -44.08 12.71
C PRO A 194 -1.24 -44.91 12.85
N THR A 195 -0.92 -45.63 11.77
CA THR A 195 0.34 -46.34 11.57
C THR A 195 1.52 -45.36 11.63
N THR A 196 2.47 -45.69 12.49
CA THR A 196 3.81 -45.15 12.61
C THR A 196 4.55 -45.18 11.26
N TYR A 197 4.88 -44.02 10.71
CA TYR A 197 5.97 -43.88 9.74
C TYR A 197 7.04 -42.97 10.33
N ASN A 198 8.14 -43.59 10.74
CA ASN A 198 9.41 -42.92 11.03
C ASN A 198 9.85 -42.13 9.80
N ARG A 199 9.98 -40.79 9.91
CA ARG A 199 10.80 -40.01 8.98
C ARG A 199 11.99 -39.47 9.77
N ALA A 200 13.09 -40.20 9.61
CA ALA A 200 14.42 -39.80 10.05
C ALA A 200 14.84 -38.47 9.39
N LEU A 201 15.61 -37.70 10.16
CA LEU A 201 16.46 -36.61 9.69
C LEU A 201 17.32 -37.09 8.52
N GLY A 202 17.24 -36.40 7.38
CA GLY A 202 18.13 -36.69 6.26
C GLY A 202 17.72 -36.05 4.94
N THR A 203 18.48 -35.03 4.54
CA THR A 203 18.64 -34.47 3.19
C THR A 203 17.54 -33.54 2.66
N MET A 204 17.95 -32.33 2.27
CA MET A 204 17.17 -31.41 1.45
C MET A 204 16.88 -32.08 0.11
N GLN A 205 15.68 -32.63 -0.03
CA GLN A 205 15.20 -33.17 -1.28
C GLN A 205 14.59 -32.02 -2.09
N THR A 206 15.30 -31.60 -3.12
CA THR A 206 14.75 -30.77 -4.19
C THR A 206 13.49 -31.43 -4.74
N PRO A 207 12.37 -30.70 -4.92
CA PRO A 207 11.16 -31.28 -5.48
C PRO A 207 11.47 -31.87 -6.86
N GLY A 208 11.11 -33.14 -7.06
CA GLY A 208 11.33 -33.84 -8.33
C GLY A 208 10.59 -33.16 -9.50
N PRO A 209 11.02 -33.39 -10.75
CA PRO A 209 10.49 -32.71 -11.94
C PRO A 209 8.97 -32.82 -12.09
N SER A 210 8.35 -33.91 -11.60
CA SER A 210 6.89 -34.12 -11.67
C SER A 210 6.07 -33.23 -10.72
N VAL A 211 6.64 -32.83 -9.57
CA VAL A 211 5.97 -31.90 -8.63
C VAL A 211 6.03 -30.48 -9.17
N ALA A 212 7.19 -30.10 -9.72
CA ALA A 212 7.36 -28.83 -10.40
C ALA A 212 6.45 -28.70 -11.64
N GLU A 213 6.29 -29.77 -12.43
CA GLU A 213 5.37 -29.79 -13.58
C GLU A 213 3.89 -29.66 -13.17
N ALA A 214 3.50 -30.29 -12.06
CA ALA A 214 2.16 -30.16 -11.49
C ALA A 214 1.91 -28.73 -10.96
N GLU A 215 2.88 -28.14 -10.25
CA GLU A 215 2.82 -26.75 -9.77
C GLU A 215 2.74 -25.74 -10.92
N ILE A 216 3.55 -25.92 -11.97
CA ILE A 216 3.49 -25.09 -13.18
C ILE A 216 2.11 -25.16 -13.83
N THR A 217 1.50 -26.34 -13.85
CA THR A 217 0.15 -26.53 -14.42
C THR A 217 -0.93 -25.81 -13.60
N VAL A 218 -0.83 -25.87 -12.27
CA VAL A 218 -1.73 -25.13 -11.36
C VAL A 218 -1.56 -23.62 -11.52
N LEU A 219 -0.32 -23.13 -11.56
CA LEU A 219 -0.01 -21.72 -11.74
C LEU A 219 -0.52 -21.19 -13.09
N LYS A 220 -0.32 -21.95 -14.18
CA LYS A 220 -0.87 -21.60 -15.51
C LYS A 220 -2.39 -21.49 -15.49
N ARG A 221 -3.09 -22.40 -14.81
CA ARG A 221 -4.54 -22.34 -14.65
C ARG A 221 -4.97 -21.10 -13.86
N ARG A 222 -4.21 -20.75 -12.82
CA ARG A 222 -4.49 -19.57 -12.00
C ARG A 222 -4.29 -18.27 -12.78
N VAL A 223 -3.23 -18.18 -13.58
CA VAL A 223 -3.00 -17.05 -14.49
C VAL A 223 -4.15 -16.88 -15.46
N ALA A 224 -4.57 -17.96 -16.15
CA ALA A 224 -5.71 -17.91 -17.07
C ALA A 224 -7.03 -17.49 -16.37
N GLU A 225 -7.24 -17.91 -15.13
CA GLU A 225 -8.41 -17.49 -14.33
C GLU A 225 -8.36 -15.98 -13.98
N LEU A 226 -7.17 -15.48 -13.61
CA LEU A 226 -6.93 -14.08 -13.30
C LEU A 226 -7.11 -13.20 -14.54
N GLU A 227 -6.54 -13.59 -15.69
CA GLU A 227 -6.71 -12.89 -16.98
C GLU A 227 -8.18 -12.83 -17.38
N LYS A 228 -8.93 -13.94 -17.26
CA LYS A 228 -10.38 -13.94 -17.54
C LYS A 228 -11.15 -13.04 -16.57
N ARG A 229 -10.73 -12.97 -15.30
CA ARG A 229 -11.33 -12.08 -14.31
C ARG A 229 -11.04 -10.61 -14.64
N GLU A 230 -9.81 -10.29 -15.03
CA GLU A 230 -9.40 -8.95 -15.49
C GLU A 230 -10.22 -8.51 -16.72
N GLN A 231 -10.36 -9.37 -17.73
CA GLN A 231 -11.19 -9.08 -18.92
C GLN A 231 -12.65 -8.77 -18.55
N ARG A 232 -13.23 -9.52 -17.60
CA ARG A 232 -14.57 -9.24 -17.09
C ARG A 232 -14.63 -7.90 -16.36
N TYR A 233 -13.65 -7.60 -15.51
CA TYR A 233 -13.59 -6.30 -14.83
C TYR A 233 -13.47 -5.14 -15.82
N MET A 234 -12.61 -5.25 -16.83
CA MET A 234 -12.48 -4.23 -17.88
C MET A 234 -13.79 -4.02 -18.64
N THR A 235 -14.52 -5.09 -18.93
CA THR A 235 -15.82 -5.01 -19.61
C THR A 235 -16.86 -4.29 -18.75
N VAL A 236 -16.98 -4.68 -17.48
CA VAL A 236 -17.91 -4.03 -16.54
C VAL A 236 -17.52 -2.57 -16.30
N PHE A 237 -16.23 -2.28 -16.17
CA PHE A 237 -15.73 -0.92 -15.97
C PHE A 237 -16.06 -0.03 -17.18
N LYS A 238 -15.77 -0.49 -18.40
CA LYS A 238 -16.14 0.22 -19.64
C LYS A 238 -17.64 0.49 -19.69
N GLN A 239 -18.46 -0.52 -19.37
CA GLN A 239 -19.91 -0.36 -19.35
C GLN A 239 -20.36 0.69 -18.32
N LYS A 240 -19.84 0.64 -17.08
CA LYS A 240 -20.20 1.59 -16.02
C LYS A 240 -19.79 3.01 -16.35
N ILE A 241 -18.58 3.24 -16.86
CA ILE A 241 -18.13 4.57 -17.29
C ILE A 241 -18.97 5.07 -18.46
N SER A 242 -19.33 4.21 -19.41
CA SER A 242 -20.24 4.59 -20.50
C SER A 242 -21.61 5.02 -19.98
N THR A 243 -22.21 4.23 -19.07
CA THR A 243 -23.51 4.57 -18.45
C THR A 243 -23.43 5.89 -17.67
N PHE A 244 -22.34 6.13 -16.95
CA PHE A 244 -22.15 7.37 -16.21
C PHE A 244 -22.03 8.59 -17.14
N ARG A 245 -21.22 8.48 -18.20
CA ARG A 245 -21.06 9.56 -19.20
C ARG A 245 -22.37 9.85 -19.93
N GLU A 246 -23.14 8.81 -20.25
CA GLU A 246 -24.47 8.96 -20.83
C GLU A 246 -25.43 9.68 -19.88
N ALA A 247 -25.43 9.30 -18.59
CA ALA A 247 -26.23 10.00 -17.59
C ALA A 247 -25.85 11.48 -17.47
N CYS A 248 -24.55 11.81 -17.47
CA CYS A 248 -24.10 13.21 -17.49
C CYS A 248 -24.56 13.96 -18.73
N TYR A 249 -24.52 13.33 -19.90
CA TYR A 249 -25.00 13.92 -21.14
C TYR A 249 -26.50 14.22 -21.11
N LEU A 250 -27.31 13.28 -20.61
CA LEU A 250 -28.76 13.44 -20.54
C LEU A 250 -29.21 14.41 -19.44
N ILE A 251 -28.54 14.42 -18.28
CA ILE A 251 -28.94 15.23 -17.12
C ILE A 251 -28.42 16.67 -17.23
N PHE A 252 -27.15 16.84 -17.62
CA PHE A 252 -26.49 18.15 -17.63
C PHE A 252 -26.36 18.74 -19.04
N GLY A 253 -26.62 17.96 -20.08
CA GLY A 253 -26.52 18.42 -21.46
C GLY A 253 -25.10 18.51 -22.00
N PHE A 254 -24.11 17.86 -21.37
CA PHE A 254 -22.72 17.88 -21.83
C PHE A 254 -22.16 16.48 -22.05
N LYS A 255 -21.62 16.26 -23.25
CA LYS A 255 -20.79 15.10 -23.53
C LYS A 255 -19.39 15.38 -22.98
N VAL A 256 -18.92 14.51 -22.10
CA VAL A 256 -17.63 14.65 -21.42
C VAL A 256 -16.68 13.58 -21.95
N ASP A 257 -15.59 13.97 -22.60
CA ASP A 257 -14.51 13.08 -23.05
C ASP A 257 -13.27 13.27 -22.15
N MET A 258 -12.66 12.16 -21.71
CA MET A 258 -11.44 12.20 -20.89
C MET A 258 -10.22 11.99 -21.79
N GLY A 259 -9.23 12.86 -21.64
CA GLY A 259 -7.91 12.76 -22.24
C GLY A 259 -6.82 13.07 -21.23
N GLU A 260 -5.59 13.21 -21.71
CA GLU A 260 -4.42 13.50 -20.89
C GLU A 260 -3.61 14.59 -21.60
N ASP A 261 -3.22 15.61 -20.84
CA ASP A 261 -2.33 16.65 -21.35
C ASP A 261 -0.91 16.08 -21.48
N ARG A 262 -0.39 16.02 -22.72
CA ARG A 262 0.94 15.45 -23.03
C ARG A 262 2.09 16.18 -22.35
N GLY A 263 1.90 17.43 -21.94
CA GLY A 263 2.92 18.20 -21.23
C GLY A 263 2.96 17.92 -19.74
N THR A 264 1.79 17.89 -19.09
CA THR A 264 1.68 17.83 -17.62
C THR A 264 1.31 16.46 -17.07
N GLY A 265 0.82 15.54 -17.92
CA GLY A 265 0.24 14.26 -17.49
C GLY A 265 -1.07 14.42 -16.71
N HIS A 266 -1.62 15.63 -16.62
CA HIS A 266 -2.88 15.87 -15.93
C HIS A 266 -4.07 15.44 -16.78
N ALA A 267 -5.08 14.88 -16.11
CA ALA A 267 -6.33 14.52 -16.76
C ALA A 267 -7.01 15.77 -17.32
N THR A 268 -7.35 15.70 -18.61
CA THR A 268 -8.12 16.73 -19.30
C THR A 268 -9.51 16.22 -19.64
N PHE A 269 -10.50 17.09 -19.58
CA PHE A 269 -11.89 16.80 -19.84
C PHE A 269 -12.40 17.74 -20.91
N THR A 270 -12.76 17.18 -22.05
CA THR A 270 -13.39 17.92 -23.14
C THR A 270 -14.90 17.87 -22.95
N LEU A 271 -15.51 19.03 -22.81
CA LEU A 271 -16.95 19.20 -22.71
C LEU A 271 -17.50 19.71 -24.05
N ARG A 272 -18.52 19.03 -24.55
CA ARG A 272 -19.31 19.45 -25.72
C ARG A 272 -20.77 19.54 -25.30
N SER A 273 -21.39 20.69 -25.55
CA SER A 273 -22.81 20.90 -25.27
C SER A 273 -23.68 20.06 -26.22
N MET A 274 -24.80 19.55 -25.73
CA MET A 274 -25.84 18.91 -26.56
C MET A 274 -26.52 19.91 -27.50
N PHE A 275 -26.44 21.19 -27.17
CA PHE A 275 -26.97 22.31 -27.94
C PHE A 275 -25.89 22.97 -28.83
N ALA A 276 -24.71 22.34 -28.97
CA ALA A 276 -23.65 22.84 -29.84
C ALA A 276 -24.11 22.81 -31.30
N SER A 277 -23.83 23.89 -32.04
CA SER A 277 -24.18 23.97 -33.46
C SER A 277 -23.19 23.23 -34.35
N ARG A 278 -21.96 23.04 -33.86
CA ARG A 278 -20.85 22.39 -34.59
C ARG A 278 -20.02 21.51 -33.65
N ASP A 279 -19.38 20.50 -34.21
CA ASP A 279 -18.55 19.56 -33.44
C ASP A 279 -17.26 20.16 -32.88
N ASP A 280 -16.81 21.29 -33.42
CA ASP A 280 -15.64 22.05 -32.97
C ASP A 280 -15.95 23.01 -31.81
N GLU A 281 -17.21 23.14 -31.40
CA GLU A 281 -17.66 23.91 -30.22
C GLU A 281 -17.45 23.13 -28.93
N ALA A 282 -16.18 22.83 -28.64
CA ALA A 282 -15.76 22.11 -27.45
C ALA A 282 -14.85 22.98 -26.58
N MET A 283 -14.92 22.75 -25.28
CA MET A 283 -14.06 23.37 -24.29
C MET A 283 -13.29 22.31 -23.52
N VAL A 284 -12.04 22.59 -23.19
CA VAL A 284 -11.16 21.62 -22.55
C VAL A 284 -10.80 22.13 -21.16
N PHE A 285 -11.05 21.31 -20.15
CA PHE A 285 -10.71 21.61 -18.77
C PHE A 285 -9.60 20.68 -18.30
N ARG A 286 -8.62 21.23 -17.58
CA ARG A 286 -7.63 20.46 -16.84
C ARG A 286 -8.04 20.35 -15.39
N VAL A 287 -8.03 19.14 -14.85
CA VAL A 287 -8.27 18.91 -13.43
C VAL A 287 -6.93 18.77 -12.74
N ASN A 288 -6.62 19.72 -11.87
CA ASN A 288 -5.47 19.67 -11.01
C ASN A 288 -5.85 18.83 -9.77
N PRO A 289 -5.16 17.72 -9.50
CA PRO A 289 -5.45 16.90 -8.34
C PRO A 289 -5.27 17.72 -7.05
N PRO A 290 -6.06 17.43 -6.00
CA PRO A 290 -5.89 18.09 -4.71
C PRO A 290 -4.46 17.91 -4.23
N LYS A 291 -3.78 19.01 -3.91
CA LYS A 291 -2.45 18.95 -3.32
C LYS A 291 -2.63 18.64 -1.83
N VAL A 292 -2.24 17.45 -1.41
CA VAL A 292 -2.07 17.13 0.01
C VAL A 292 -0.80 17.87 0.45
N GLY A 293 -0.96 19.04 1.05
CA GLY A 293 0.15 19.75 1.66
C GLY A 293 0.67 18.99 2.89
N ALA A 294 1.97 19.11 3.17
CA ALA A 294 2.61 18.55 4.37
C ALA A 294 1.99 19.05 5.71
N THR A 295 1.08 20.03 5.66
CA THR A 295 0.39 20.64 6.80
C THR A 295 -1.06 20.18 6.97
N GLY A 296 -1.52 19.15 6.24
CA GLY A 296 -2.87 18.59 6.40
C GLY A 296 -4.02 19.46 5.86
N ASN A 297 -3.73 20.63 5.28
CA ASN A 297 -4.74 21.42 4.57
C ASN A 297 -4.98 20.83 3.18
N GLU A 298 -6.09 20.11 3.02
CA GLU A 298 -6.59 19.66 1.72
C GLU A 298 -7.03 20.88 0.91
N THR A 299 -6.20 21.33 -0.03
CA THR A 299 -6.69 22.26 -1.07
C THR A 299 -7.50 21.42 -2.04
N GLY A 300 -8.83 21.60 -2.05
CA GLY A 300 -9.74 20.89 -2.95
C GLY A 300 -9.25 20.92 -4.40
N GLY A 301 -9.55 19.87 -5.17
CA GLY A 301 -9.14 19.79 -6.58
C GLY A 301 -9.59 21.03 -7.36
N ALA A 302 -8.68 21.64 -8.11
CA ALA A 302 -8.95 22.85 -8.89
C ALA A 302 -9.16 22.48 -10.36
N VAL A 303 -10.10 23.17 -11.02
CA VAL A 303 -10.36 22.99 -12.45
C VAL A 303 -9.94 24.24 -13.19
N GLU A 304 -9.17 24.06 -14.26
CA GLU A 304 -8.66 25.15 -15.09
C GLU A 304 -9.17 25.00 -16.52
N LEU A 305 -9.72 26.06 -17.09
CA LEU A 305 -10.15 26.07 -18.49
C LEU A 305 -8.94 26.32 -19.39
N LEU A 306 -8.69 25.40 -20.33
CA LEU A 306 -7.61 25.51 -21.31
C LEU A 306 -8.07 26.32 -22.53
N PRO A 307 -7.18 27.11 -23.15
CA PRO A 307 -7.49 27.82 -24.38
C PRO A 307 -7.82 26.86 -25.53
N ALA A 308 -9.02 27.02 -26.09
CA ALA A 308 -9.51 26.35 -27.28
C ALA A 308 -10.09 27.36 -28.28
N PRO A 309 -10.17 27.06 -29.59
CA PRO A 309 -10.73 27.96 -30.59
C PRO A 309 -12.12 28.51 -30.22
N TYR A 310 -12.99 27.64 -29.69
CA TYR A 310 -14.33 28.01 -29.25
C TYR A 310 -14.33 28.97 -28.06
N THR A 311 -13.46 28.74 -27.07
CA THR A 311 -13.34 29.61 -25.88
C THR A 311 -12.71 30.97 -26.18
N SER A 312 -12.01 31.10 -27.32
CA SER A 312 -11.41 32.35 -27.78
C SER A 312 -12.41 33.30 -28.47
N THR A 313 -13.64 32.85 -28.73
CA THR A 313 -14.68 33.71 -29.30
C THR A 313 -15.08 34.82 -28.31
N ASP A 314 -15.41 36.02 -28.80
CA ASP A 314 -15.69 37.18 -27.95
C ASP A 314 -16.89 36.98 -27.01
N GLU A 315 -17.89 36.20 -27.43
CA GLU A 315 -19.03 35.82 -26.59
C GLU A 315 -18.59 34.92 -25.43
N MET A 316 -17.80 33.89 -25.72
CA MET A 316 -17.29 32.99 -24.69
C MET A 316 -16.32 33.67 -23.74
N ARG A 317 -15.41 34.47 -24.27
CA ARG A 317 -14.41 35.17 -23.48
C ARG A 317 -15.05 36.05 -22.42
N ARG A 318 -16.12 36.77 -22.77
CA ARG A 318 -16.89 37.60 -21.83
C ARG A 318 -17.52 36.79 -20.70
N MET A 319 -18.10 35.63 -21.02
CA MET A 319 -18.67 34.73 -20.02
C MET A 319 -17.57 34.11 -19.14
N ILE A 320 -16.46 33.69 -19.73
CA ILE A 320 -15.32 33.11 -19.00
C ILE A 320 -14.73 34.15 -18.03
N ASP A 321 -14.46 35.37 -18.50
CA ASP A 321 -13.91 36.46 -17.68
C ASP A 321 -14.81 36.77 -16.47
N MET A 322 -16.13 36.74 -16.67
CA MET A 322 -17.10 36.99 -15.61
C MET A 322 -17.22 35.81 -14.62
N TYR A 323 -17.51 34.60 -15.10
CA TYR A 323 -17.81 33.47 -14.24
C TYR A 323 -16.56 32.77 -13.70
N VAL A 324 -15.57 32.53 -14.56
CA VAL A 324 -14.33 31.85 -14.18
C VAL A 324 -13.32 32.85 -13.62
N GLY A 325 -13.17 34.01 -14.25
CA GLY A 325 -12.23 35.04 -13.78
C GLY A 325 -12.70 35.74 -12.50
N ARG A 326 -13.87 36.38 -12.53
CA ARG A 326 -14.36 37.21 -11.41
C ARG A 326 -15.04 36.41 -10.31
N TRP A 327 -15.83 35.39 -10.65
CA TRP A 327 -16.58 34.60 -9.66
C TRP A 327 -15.91 33.28 -9.30
N SER A 328 -14.81 32.91 -9.97
CA SER A 328 -14.09 31.65 -9.73
C SER A 328 -15.00 30.41 -9.74
N SER A 329 -16.04 30.43 -10.57
CA SER A 329 -17.10 29.41 -10.59
C SER A 329 -17.27 28.83 -12.00
N VAL A 330 -16.56 27.73 -12.24
CA VAL A 330 -16.75 26.89 -13.43
C VAL A 330 -18.19 26.34 -13.50
N PRO A 331 -18.82 25.86 -12.40
CA PRO A 331 -20.21 25.44 -12.46
C PRO A 331 -21.17 26.58 -12.87
N GLY A 332 -20.94 27.80 -12.37
CA GLY A 332 -21.71 28.97 -12.77
C GLY A 332 -21.57 29.30 -14.26
N PHE A 333 -20.34 29.22 -14.78
CA PHE A 333 -20.06 29.39 -16.20
C PHE A 333 -20.83 28.39 -17.07
N VAL A 334 -20.72 27.09 -16.75
CA VAL A 334 -21.34 26.01 -17.53
C VAL A 334 -22.88 26.10 -17.48
N ALA A 335 -23.45 26.44 -16.33
CA ALA A 335 -24.89 26.64 -16.20
C ALA A 335 -25.40 27.81 -17.06
N ASN A 336 -24.73 28.95 -17.02
CA ASN A 336 -25.09 30.10 -17.85
C ASN A 336 -24.97 29.77 -19.34
N LEU A 337 -23.88 29.12 -19.74
CA LEU A 337 -23.70 28.67 -21.11
C LEU A 337 -24.81 27.75 -21.59
N THR A 338 -25.27 26.84 -20.74
CA THR A 338 -26.37 25.92 -21.07
C THR A 338 -27.63 26.71 -21.43
N MET A 339 -27.95 27.74 -20.65
CA MET A 339 -29.12 28.60 -20.90
C MET A 339 -28.96 29.41 -22.19
N GLU A 340 -27.78 29.99 -22.42
CA GLU A 340 -27.49 30.75 -23.65
C GLU A 340 -27.62 29.89 -24.91
N LEU A 341 -27.02 28.69 -24.92
CA LEU A 341 -27.11 27.78 -26.06
C LEU A 341 -28.53 27.24 -26.27
N PHE A 342 -29.23 26.90 -25.18
CA PHE A 342 -30.62 26.49 -25.25
C PHE A 342 -31.51 27.59 -25.83
N ASN A 343 -31.36 28.84 -25.35
CA ASN A 343 -32.12 29.98 -25.86
C ASN A 343 -31.84 30.23 -27.35
N LYS A 344 -30.57 30.16 -27.77
CA LYS A 344 -30.20 30.30 -29.19
C LYS A 344 -30.83 29.21 -30.07
N GLN A 345 -30.88 27.98 -29.57
CA GLN A 345 -31.49 26.87 -30.31
C GLN A 345 -33.02 26.95 -30.35
N THR A 346 -33.65 27.47 -29.30
CA THR A 346 -35.11 27.54 -29.18
C THR A 346 -35.70 28.84 -29.76
N ALA A 347 -34.86 29.85 -29.99
CA ALA A 347 -35.25 31.12 -30.63
C ALA A 347 -35.27 31.06 -32.17
N ALA A 348 -34.86 29.93 -32.77
CA ALA A 348 -34.97 29.63 -34.20
C ALA A 348 -36.33 29.00 -34.52
#